data_AF-A0A349EPC0-F1
#
_entry.id   AF-A0A349EPC0-F1
#
_cell.length_a   1.000
_cell.length_b   1.000
_cell.length_c   1.000
_cell.angle_alpha   90.00
_cell.angle_beta   90.00
_cell.angle_gamma   90.00
#
_symmetry.space_group_name_H-M   'P 1'
#
loop_
_entity.id
_entity.type
_entity.pdbx_description
1 polymer ?
#
loop_
_entity_poly.entity_id
_entity_poly.type
_entity_poly.pdbx_seq_one_letter_code
_entity_poly.pdbx_strand_id
1 'polypeptide(L)' 'MIHFNNVTIIGVGLIGGSLARVMKTGKLAGTITGAGRSKATLEEALGLGVVDRIAE' A
#
# COMPACT_ATOMS: atom_id res chain seq x y z
N MET A 1 11.69 13.46 -3.08
CA MET A 1 10.68 14.42 -2.60
C MET A 1 9.39 13.66 -2.45
N ILE A 2 8.73 13.74 -1.28
CA ILE A 2 7.45 13.09 -1.05
C ILE A 2 6.41 13.84 -1.88
N HIS A 3 5.70 13.14 -2.78
CA HIS A 3 4.67 13.75 -3.62
C HIS A 3 3.30 13.72 -2.94
N PHE A 4 3.02 12.66 -2.19
CA PHE A 4 1.77 12.46 -1.46
C PHE A 4 2.07 12.09 -0.01
N ASN A 5 1.51 12.82 0.95
CA ASN A 5 1.72 12.50 2.37
C ASN A 5 1.05 11.17 2.76
N ASN A 6 -0.16 10.92 2.26
CA ASN A 6 -0.90 9.68 2.49
C ASN A 6 -1.52 9.19 1.19
N VAL A 7 -1.42 7.89 0.93
CA VAL A 7 -2.00 7.22 -0.24
C VAL A 7 -2.76 6.00 0.23
N THR A 8 -4.01 5.84 -0.23
CA THR A 8 -4.77 4.61 -0.02
C THR A 8 -4.84 3.83 -1.31
N ILE A 9 -4.45 2.55 -1.26
CA ILE A 9 -4.56 1.62 -2.39
C ILE A 9 -5.76 0.71 -2.15
N ILE A 10 -6.81 0.91 -2.94
CA ILE A 10 -8.02 0.08 -2.91
C ILE A 10 -7.80 -1.09 -3.86
N GLY A 11 -7.53 -2.27 -3.30
CA GLY A 11 -7.16 -3.48 -4.03
C GLY A 11 -5.64 -3.70 -4.10
N VAL A 12 -5.08 -4.34 -3.08
CA VAL A 12 -3.63 -4.63 -2.97
C VAL A 12 -3.28 -5.99 -3.60
N GLY A 13 -3.71 -6.18 -4.86
CA GLY A 13 -3.36 -7.36 -5.67
C GLY A 13 -2.07 -7.15 -6.48
N LEU A 14 -1.93 -7.84 -7.61
CA LEU A 14 -0.76 -7.72 -8.49
C LEU A 14 -0.45 -6.27 -8.87
N ILE A 15 -1.44 -5.53 -9.39
CA ILE A 15 -1.24 -4.15 -9.87
C ILE A 15 -1.13 -3.17 -8.71
N GLY A 16 -2.11 -3.15 -7.79
CA GLY A 16 -2.11 -2.22 -6.67
C GLY A 16 -0.90 -2.41 -5.74
N GLY A 17 -0.50 -3.66 -5.51
CA GLY A 17 0.71 -3.98 -4.73
C GLY A 17 1.99 -3.57 -5.45
N SER A 18 2.10 -3.79 -6.75
CA SER A 18 3.26 -3.34 -7.54
C SER A 18 3.38 -1.81 -7.53
N LEU A 19 2.26 -1.10 -7.68
CA LEU A 19 2.21 0.36 -7.59
C LEU A 19 2.68 0.83 -6.21
N ALA A 20 2.15 0.24 -5.12
CA ALA A 20 2.55 0.59 -3.76
C ALA A 20 4.07 0.42 -3.56
N ARG A 21 4.66 -0.66 -4.09
CA ARG A 21 6.12 -0.88 -4.02
C ARG A 21 6.90 0.20 -4.77
N VAL A 22 6.51 0.55 -6.00
CA VAL A 22 7.17 1.62 -6.76
C VAL A 22 7.03 2.98 -6.08
N MET A 23 5.87 3.27 -5.47
CA MET A 23 5.67 4.50 -4.70
C MET A 23 6.59 4.57 -3.47
N LYS A 24 6.82 3.45 -2.77
CA LYS A 24 7.77 3.37 -1.67
C LYS A 24 9.21 3.56 -2.15
N THR A 25 9.65 2.81 -3.16
CA THR A 25 11.05 2.89 -3.65
C THR A 25 11.37 4.27 -4.24
N GLY A 26 10.41 4.88 -4.93
CA GLY A 26 10.51 6.24 -5.46
C GLY A 26 10.35 7.35 -4.42
N LYS A 27 10.09 7.01 -3.14
CA LYS A 27 9.75 7.98 -2.07
C LYS A 27 8.64 8.95 -2.49
N LEU A 28 7.64 8.44 -3.21
CA LEU A 28 6.51 9.21 -3.72
C LEU A 28 5.41 9.36 -2.67
N ALA A 29 5.29 8.40 -1.76
CA ALA A 29 4.31 8.41 -0.66
C ALA A 29 5.00 8.44 0.71
N GLY A 30 4.46 9.23 1.64
CA GLY A 30 4.87 9.21 3.05
C GLY A 30 4.30 8.03 3.82
N THR A 31 3.03 7.70 3.57
CA THR A 31 2.38 6.52 4.15
C THR A 31 1.42 5.91 3.14
N ILE A 32 1.43 4.58 3.04
CA ILE A 32 0.53 3.80 2.18
C ILE A 32 -0.42 2.99 3.06
N THR A 33 -1.72 3.19 2.86
CA THR A 33 -2.80 2.42 3.51
C THR A 33 -3.39 1.43 2.50
N GLY A 34 -3.47 0.16 2.85
CA GLY A 34 -4.17 -0.85 2.05
C GLY A 34 -5.65 -0.91 2.41
N ALA A 35 -6.53 -0.96 1.41
CA ALA A 35 -7.96 -1.18 1.58
C ALA A 35 -8.47 -2.24 0.61
N GLY A 36 -9.46 -3.04 1.02
CA GLY A 36 -10.00 -4.10 0.18
C GLY A 36 -10.91 -5.06 0.93
N ARG A 37 -11.49 -6.02 0.20
CA ARG A 37 -12.46 -6.97 0.74
C ARG A 37 -11.82 -8.15 1.48
N SER A 38 -10.60 -8.53 1.10
CA SER A 38 -9.90 -9.69 1.64
C SER A 38 -8.95 -9.24 2.74
N LYS A 39 -9.31 -9.51 4.00
CA LYS A 39 -8.44 -9.23 5.14
C LYS A 39 -7.12 -10.00 5.03
N ALA A 40 -7.16 -11.26 4.62
CA ALA A 40 -5.96 -12.08 4.45
C ALA A 40 -4.95 -11.47 3.46
N THR A 41 -5.43 -10.95 2.32
CA THR A 41 -4.57 -10.27 1.33
C THR A 41 -3.97 -8.97 1.88
N LEU A 42 -4.74 -8.24 2.69
CA LEU A 42 -4.26 -6.99 3.31
C LEU A 42 -3.22 -7.26 4.40
N GLU A 43 -3.43 -8.30 5.21
CA GLU A 43 -2.48 -8.76 6.23
C GLU A 43 -1.18 -9.28 5.61
N GLU A 44 -1.28 -10.05 4.52
CA GLU A 44 -0.11 -10.48 3.75
C GLU A 44 0.65 -9.27 3.17
N ALA A 45 -0.06 -8.32 2.55
CA ALA A 45 0.54 -7.11 2.02
C ALA A 45 1.23 -6.26 3.11
N LEU A 46 0.65 -6.20 4.30
CA LEU A 46 1.25 -5.55 5.47
C LEU A 46 2.52 -6.30 5.92
N GLY A 47 2.44 -7.63 6.08
CA GLY A 47 3.58 -8.46 6.47
C GLY A 47 4.75 -8.43 5.49
N LEU A 48 4.46 -8.27 4.18
CA LEU A 48 5.45 -8.10 3.13
C LEU A 48 5.96 -6.65 2.99
N GLY A 49 5.45 -5.72 3.79
CA GLY A 49 5.80 -4.30 3.76
C GLY A 49 5.34 -3.56 2.51
N VAL A 50 4.37 -4.09 1.76
CA VAL A 50 3.78 -3.45 0.57
C VAL A 50 3.00 -2.19 0.97
N VAL A 51 2.25 -2.27 2.08
CA VAL A 51 1.54 -1.15 2.72
C VAL A 51 2.09 -0.94 4.13
N ASP A 52 1.85 0.23 4.71
CA ASP A 52 2.28 0.59 6.07
C ASP A 52 1.19 0.31 7.11
N ARG A 53 -0.08 0.33 6.69
CA ARG A 53 -1.24 0.01 7.52
C ARG A 53 -2.42 -0.46 6.67
N ILE A 54 -3.42 -1.03 7.32
CA ILE A 54 -4.69 -1.45 6.72
C ILE A 54 -5.78 -0.46 7.14
N ALA A 55 -6.66 -0.10 6.21
CA ALA A 55 -7.84 0.72 6.51
C ALA A 55 -8.84 -0.08 7.36
N GLU A 56 -9.45 0.58 8.35
CA GLU A 56 -10.51 0.01 9.19
C GLU A 56 -11.82 -0.20 8.43
#